data_AF-A0A087T6W0-F1
#
_entry.id   AF-A0A087T6W0-F1
#
_cell.length_a   1.000
_cell.length_b   1.000
_cell.length_c   1.000
_cell.angle_alpha   90.00
_cell.angle_beta   90.00
_cell.angle_gamma   90.00
#
_symmetry.space_group_name_H-M   'P 1'
#
loop_
_entity.id
_entity.type
_entity.pdbx_description
1 polymer ?
#
loop_
_entity_poly.entity_id
_entity_poly.type
_entity_poly.pdbx_seq_one_letter_code
_entity_poly.pdbx_strand_id
1 'polypeptide(L)' 'MFSGTKIAQKYACAPTKTSSIVNEIACDAQSKTIAALQNSAFSVSIDGSNDSDWKLYPIVVTYFCDVSNEMKTRLLR' A
#
# COMPACT_ATOMS: atom_id res chain seq x y z
N MET A 1 -5.41 27.44 -2.36
CA MET A 1 -6.22 26.54 -3.21
C MET A 1 -7.55 27.21 -3.49
N PHE A 2 -7.90 27.40 -4.77
CA PHE A 2 -9.20 27.95 -5.18
C PHE A 2 -10.27 26.84 -5.09
N SER A 3 -10.84 26.61 -3.91
CA SER A 3 -11.79 25.51 -3.67
C SER A 3 -13.28 25.92 -3.70
N GLY A 4 -13.60 27.20 -3.92
CA GLY A 4 -14.97 27.72 -3.70
C GLY A 4 -15.78 28.16 -4.93
N THR A 5 -15.19 28.27 -6.13
CA THR A 5 -15.90 28.85 -7.29
C THR A 5 -16.47 27.77 -8.22
N LYS A 6 -17.61 28.05 -8.85
CA LYS A 6 -18.22 27.15 -9.87
C LYS A 6 -17.28 26.86 -11.04
N ILE A 7 -16.36 27.79 -11.34
CA ILE A 7 -15.31 27.63 -12.34
C ILE A 7 -14.29 26.58 -11.86
N ALA A 8 -13.87 26.63 -10.59
CA ALA A 8 -12.98 25.63 -10.03
C ALA A 8 -13.58 24.23 -10.04
N GLN A 9 -14.89 24.07 -9.79
CA GLN A 9 -15.57 22.77 -9.93
C GLN A 9 -15.62 22.27 -11.39
N LYS A 10 -15.81 23.16 -12.36
CA LYS A 10 -15.84 22.80 -13.79
C LYS A 10 -14.50 22.26 -14.29
N TYR A 11 -13.39 22.75 -13.76
CA TYR A 11 -12.03 22.28 -14.08
C TYR A 11 -11.43 21.37 -13.00
N ALA A 12 -12.17 21.07 -11.94
CA ALA A 12 -11.78 20.12 -10.93
C ALA A 12 -11.75 18.74 -11.60
N CYS A 13 -10.55 18.21 -11.80
CA CYS A 13 -10.42 16.79 -12.09
C CYS A 13 -10.83 16.04 -10.83
N ALA A 14 -11.82 15.15 -10.94
CA ALA A 14 -12.04 14.14 -9.92
C ALA A 14 -10.70 13.41 -9.65
N PRO A 15 -10.48 12.85 -8.44
CA PRO A 15 -9.25 12.12 -8.11
C PRO A 15 -8.99 10.90 -9.03
N THR A 16 -9.86 10.64 -10.00
CA THR A 16 -9.76 9.59 -11.02
C THR A 16 -8.43 9.56 -11.76
N LYS A 17 -7.85 10.72 -12.12
CA LYS A 17 -6.55 10.74 -12.82
C LYS A 17 -5.41 10.30 -11.89
N THR A 18 -5.38 10.84 -10.67
CA THR A 18 -4.39 10.48 -9.66
C THR A 18 -4.55 9.03 -9.23
N SER A 19 -5.78 8.54 -9.03
CA SER A 19 -6.03 7.13 -8.70
C SER A 19 -5.64 6.20 -9.84
N SER A 20 -5.88 6.57 -11.10
CA SER A 20 -5.42 5.77 -12.26
C SER A 20 -3.91 5.68 -12.33
N ILE A 21 -3.19 6.80 -12.10
CA ILE A 21 -1.72 6.81 -12.06
C ILE A 21 -1.20 5.96 -10.88
N VAL A 22 -1.78 6.11 -9.70
CA VAL A 22 -1.41 5.31 -8.52
C VAL A 22 -1.69 3.84 -8.75
N ASN A 23 -2.83 3.48 -9.35
CA ASN A 23 -3.16 2.09 -9.66
C ASN A 23 -2.19 1.48 -10.67
N GLU A 24 -1.78 2.23 -11.69
CA GLU A 24 -0.80 1.77 -12.68
C GLU A 24 0.57 1.51 -12.02
N ILE A 25 1.04 2.45 -11.19
CA ILE A 25 2.29 2.29 -10.44
C ILE A 25 2.19 1.13 -9.44
N ALA A 26 1.05 0.98 -8.77
CA ALA A 26 0.80 -0.11 -7.83
C ALA A 26 0.74 -1.48 -8.52
N CYS A 27 0.31 -1.55 -9.79
CA CYS A 27 0.25 -2.80 -10.54
C CYS A 27 1.64 -3.43 -10.75
N ASP A 28 2.64 -2.62 -11.08
CA ASP A 28 4.04 -3.08 -11.19
C ASP A 28 4.60 -3.54 -9.83
N ALA A 29 4.36 -2.75 -8.77
CA ALA A 29 4.75 -3.13 -7.41
C ALA A 29 4.07 -4.42 -6.95
N GLN A 30 2.79 -4.60 -7.25
CA GLN A 30 2.03 -5.81 -6.95
C GLN A 30 2.60 -7.01 -7.68
N SER A 31 2.90 -6.89 -8.98
CA SER A 31 3.46 -7.97 -9.80
C SER A 31 4.81 -8.44 -9.26
N LYS A 32 5.70 -7.49 -8.92
CA LYS A 32 7.00 -7.80 -8.28
C LYS A 32 6.84 -8.45 -6.93
N THR A 33 5.87 -8.00 -6.13
CA THR A 33 5.57 -8.58 -4.82
C THR A 33 5.10 -10.03 -4.99
N ILE A 34 4.14 -10.30 -5.88
CA ILE A 34 3.64 -11.67 -6.14
C ILE A 34 4.78 -12.59 -6.58
N ALA A 35 5.64 -12.13 -7.49
CA ALA A 35 6.79 -12.91 -7.93
C ALA A 35 7.76 -13.24 -6.77
N ALA A 36 7.98 -12.30 -5.85
CA ALA A 36 8.81 -12.54 -4.67
C ALA A 36 8.17 -13.56 -3.70
N LEU A 37 6.85 -13.46 -3.48
CA LEU A 37 6.11 -14.35 -2.58
C LEU A 37 6.03 -15.79 -3.11
N GLN A 38 6.07 -16.00 -4.42
CA GLN A 38 6.07 -17.34 -5.02
C GLN A 38 7.39 -18.09 -4.81
N ASN A 39 8.49 -17.38 -4.61
CA ASN A 39 9.83 -17.96 -4.58
C ASN A 39 10.43 -18.10 -3.17
N SER A 40 9.78 -17.56 -2.14
CA SER A 40 10.35 -17.54 -0.79
C SER A 40 9.28 -17.75 0.28
N ALA A 41 9.68 -18.37 1.40
CA ALA A 41 8.83 -18.53 2.56
C ALA A 41 8.72 -17.21 3.33
N PHE A 42 7.49 -16.82 3.64
CA PHE A 42 7.18 -15.65 4.44
C PHE A 42 6.00 -15.93 5.38
N SER A 43 5.87 -15.13 6.42
CA SER A 43 4.75 -15.14 7.35
C SER A 43 4.10 -13.76 7.38
N VAL A 44 2.78 -13.72 7.41
CA VAL A 44 1.99 -12.49 7.52
C VAL A 44 1.18 -12.54 8.80
N SER A 45 1.23 -11.46 9.57
CA SER A 45 0.41 -11.25 10.75
C SER A 45 -0.35 -9.94 10.59
N ILE A 46 -1.63 -9.96 10.89
CA ILE A 46 -2.50 -8.79 10.84
C ILE A 46 -2.99 -8.55 12.26
N ASP A 47 -2.80 -7.33 12.76
CA ASP A 47 -3.37 -6.92 14.03
C ASP A 47 -4.57 -6.01 13.78
N GLY A 48 -5.71 -6.32 14.41
CA GLY A 48 -6.94 -5.57 14.25
C GLY A 48 -7.07 -4.57 15.39
N SER A 49 -6.56 -3.34 15.18
CA SER A 49 -6.70 -2.28 16.18
C SER A 49 -7.97 -1.47 15.94
N ASN A 50 -8.78 -1.32 16.99
CA ASN A 50 -10.04 -0.58 16.99
C ASN A 50 -10.01 0.65 17.93
N ASP A 51 -8.83 1.10 18.32
CA ASP A 51 -8.64 2.10 19.38
C ASP A 51 -8.93 3.55 18.93
N SER A 52 -9.39 3.76 17.69
CA SER A 52 -9.73 5.06 17.10
C SER A 52 -10.96 4.97 16.20
N ASP A 53 -11.49 6.11 15.74
CA ASP A 53 -12.62 6.20 14.79
C ASP A 53 -12.37 5.47 13.45
N TRP A 54 -11.14 4.96 13.23
CA TRP A 54 -10.73 4.23 12.04
C TRP A 54 -10.21 2.84 12.42
N LYS A 55 -10.69 1.81 11.71
CA LYS A 55 -10.16 0.45 11.82
C LYS A 55 -8.83 0.38 11.06
N LEU A 56 -7.74 0.18 11.80
CA LEU A 56 -6.42 -0.04 11.22
C LEU A 56 -6.12 -1.53 11.21
N TYR A 57 -5.63 -2.02 10.06
CA TYR A 57 -5.11 -3.37 9.89
C TYR A 57 -3.64 -3.30 9.52
N PRO A 58 -2.74 -2.97 10.46
CA PRO A 58 -1.30 -3.11 10.25
C PRO A 58 -0.95 -4.52 9.77
N ILE A 59 -0.24 -4.60 8.65
CA ILE A 59 0.23 -5.87 8.10
C ILE A 59 1.71 -6.01 8.46
N VAL A 60 2.04 -6.99 9.28
CA VAL A 60 3.43 -7.33 9.61
C VAL A 60 3.84 -8.52 8.75
N VAL A 61 4.94 -8.37 8.02
CA VAL A 61 5.53 -9.42 7.18
C VAL A 61 6.88 -9.82 7.75
N THR A 62 7.07 -11.12 7.95
CA THR A 62 8.36 -11.71 8.32
C THR A 62 8.84 -12.60 7.18
N TYR A 63 10.09 -12.41 6.75
CA TYR A 63 10.68 -13.14 5.63
C TYR A 63 12.17 -13.40 5.88
N PHE A 64 12.70 -14.44 5.25
CA PHE A 64 14.15 -14.68 5.25
C PHE A 64 14.83 -13.81 4.19
N CYS A 65 15.91 -13.12 4.56
CA CYS A 65 16.66 -12.27 3.65
C CYS A 65 17.99 -12.93 3.29
N ASP A 66 18.09 -13.45 2.06
CA ASP A 66 19.26 -14.20 1.59
C ASP A 66 20.56 -13.39 1.63
N VAL A 67 20.49 -12.08 1.39
CA VAL A 67 21.66 -11.19 1.34
C VAL A 67 22.32 -11.07 2.71
N SER A 68 21.52 -10.96 3.77
CA SER A 68 22.00 -10.81 5.16
C SER A 68 21.95 -12.12 5.94
N ASN A 69 21.48 -13.21 5.33
CA ASN A 69 21.34 -14.54 5.93
C ASN A 69 20.59 -14.52 7.28
N GLU A 70 19.54 -13.70 7.37
CA GLU A 70 18.79 -13.48 8.62
C GLU A 70 17.29 -13.35 8.36
N MET A 71 16.49 -13.60 9.39
CA MET A 71 15.05 -13.33 9.39
C MET A 71 14.79 -11.84 9.61
N LYS A 72 13.98 -11.22 8.76
CA LYS A 72 13.57 -9.82 8.85
C LYS A 72 12.08 -9.70 9.04
N THR A 73 11.68 -8.81 9.95
CA THR A 73 10.28 -8.44 10.18
C THR A 73 10.08 -6.97 9.82
N ARG A 74 9.01 -6.68 9.07
CA ARG A 74 8.66 -5.33 8.63
C ARG A 74 7.16 -5.09 8.75
N LEU A 75 6.81 -3.89 9.20
CA LEU A 75 5.44 -3.39 9.18
C LEU A 75 5.17 -2.70 7.84
N LEU A 76 4.12 -3.13 7.16
CA LEU A 76 3.55 -2.47 5.99
C LEU A 76 2.38 -1.60 6.47
N ARG A 77 2.46 -0.30 6.18
CA ARG A 77 1.46 0.72 6.49
C ARG A 77 0.91 1.31 5.19
#